data_AF-C3PIG3-F1
#
_entry.id   AF-C3PIG3-F1
#
_cell.length_a   1.000
_cell.length_b   1.000
_cell.length_c   1.000
_cell.angle_alpha   90.00
_cell.angle_beta   90.00
_cell.angle_gamma   90.00
#
_symmetry.space_group_name_H-M   'P 1'
#
loop_
_entity.id
_entity.type
_entity.pdbx_description
1 polymer ?
#
loop_
_entity_poly.entity_id
_entity_poly.type
_entity_poly.pdbx_seq_one_letter_code
_entity_poly.pdbx_strand_id
1 'polypeptide(L)'
;MEFTTRRPSCKASFPLVLLAGVEGAGKTWAAVESTSMSAVDKAFFIEVGESQADAYGAVPGADFLIVEHDGTVGQIRGAIHWASQQAPAEGKHNLLIIDSMTEIWQLLQDNGQEEANRRARSKGRKVPEDGVRLSMDLWNQIKSTWNGILQQCRQFPGPVLMTSRLELVTAMDEKGNPTRDKFWKVQAEKNLPFNCQVVVQARAPRQWTMTKIATTVPELQLQPGAEMTFNDFSVAKLLDGMGIGADAAPSTFVETRPDGEFSEEKQAAKAAEEQAEERKAYVSKQTQGLLQAESSGDVDTLRRALRYYESRSDRELVGMARDTLDRLEKAQRMEKAQETVGNVLDGEVVEPTADAA
;
A
#
# COMPACT_ATOMS: atom_id res chain seq x y z
N MET A 1 -13.64 -12.57 -19.80
CA MET A 1 -12.22 -12.26 -20.12
C MET A 1 -11.68 -13.38 -20.98
N GLU A 2 -11.04 -13.04 -22.09
CA GLU A 2 -10.23 -13.99 -22.87
C GLU A 2 -8.76 -13.72 -22.57
N PHE A 3 -7.98 -14.78 -22.36
CA PHE A 3 -6.56 -14.69 -22.02
C PHE A 3 -5.70 -15.19 -23.18
N THR A 4 -4.60 -14.48 -23.47
CA THR A 4 -3.61 -14.92 -24.45
C THR A 4 -2.44 -15.60 -23.74
N THR A 5 -1.96 -16.72 -24.27
CA THR A 5 -0.78 -17.43 -23.75
C THR A 5 0.36 -17.39 -24.77
N ARG A 6 1.60 -17.50 -24.29
CA ARG A 6 2.81 -17.64 -25.12
C ARG A 6 3.77 -18.67 -24.55
N ARG A 7 4.61 -19.29 -25.39
CA ARG A 7 5.69 -20.16 -24.92
C ARG A 7 6.85 -19.34 -24.31
N PRO A 8 7.65 -19.92 -23.39
CA PRO A 8 8.88 -19.30 -22.92
C PRO A 8 9.83 -18.99 -24.09
N SER A 9 10.48 -17.83 -24.06
CA SER A 9 11.42 -17.41 -25.11
C SER A 9 12.80 -18.05 -24.97
N CYS A 10 13.11 -18.64 -23.81
CA CYS A 10 14.43 -19.17 -23.45
C CYS A 10 15.58 -18.14 -23.54
N LYS A 11 15.26 -16.85 -23.68
CA LYS A 11 16.21 -15.73 -23.69
C LYS A 11 16.36 -15.17 -22.28
N ALA A 12 17.59 -14.81 -21.90
CA ALA A 12 17.85 -14.12 -20.65
C ALA A 12 17.16 -12.74 -20.65
N SER A 13 16.54 -12.39 -19.52
CA SER A 13 15.97 -11.06 -19.31
C SER A 13 17.05 -10.13 -18.76
N PHE A 14 16.98 -8.85 -19.10
CA PHE A 14 17.87 -7.85 -18.49
C PHE A 14 17.78 -7.86 -16.95
N PRO A 15 18.93 -7.91 -16.24
CA PRO A 15 18.94 -8.02 -14.79
C PRO A 15 18.96 -6.66 -14.08
N LEU A 16 18.38 -6.62 -12.89
CA LEU A 16 18.78 -5.70 -11.83
C LEU A 16 19.98 -6.30 -11.10
N VAL A 17 21.10 -5.57 -11.11
CA VAL A 17 22.35 -5.95 -10.46
C VAL A 17 22.60 -5.00 -9.29
N LEU A 18 22.76 -5.56 -8.09
CA LEU A 18 23.16 -4.82 -6.90
C LEU A 18 24.65 -5.00 -6.63
N LEU A 19 25.39 -3.90 -6.69
CA LEU A 19 26.79 -3.79 -6.29
C LEU A 19 26.84 -3.19 -4.88
N ALA A 20 26.80 -4.05 -3.87
CA ALA A 20 26.89 -3.62 -2.47
C ALA A 20 28.36 -3.70 -2.01
N GLY A 21 28.81 -2.79 -1.17
CA GLY A 21 30.18 -2.86 -0.69
C GLY A 21 30.56 -1.77 0.30
N VAL A 22 31.65 -2.01 1.03
CA VAL A 22 32.21 -1.05 1.98
C VAL A 22 32.66 0.23 1.26
N GLU A 23 32.95 1.28 2.02
CA GLU A 23 33.51 2.51 1.46
C GLU A 23 34.85 2.23 0.76
N GLY A 24 35.12 2.91 -0.35
CA GLY A 24 36.34 2.69 -1.14
C GLY A 24 36.43 1.32 -1.84
N ALA A 25 35.36 0.50 -1.81
CA ALA A 25 35.43 -0.85 -2.36
C ALA A 25 35.52 -0.93 -3.91
N GLY A 26 35.24 0.18 -4.61
CA GLY A 26 35.26 0.27 -6.07
C GLY A 26 33.92 -0.02 -6.76
N LYS A 27 32.78 0.22 -6.07
CA LYS A 27 31.43 -0.07 -6.60
C LYS A 27 31.10 0.70 -7.87
N THR A 28 31.21 2.02 -7.79
CA THR A 28 30.94 2.92 -8.92
C THR A 28 31.91 2.69 -10.06
N TRP A 29 33.20 2.47 -9.73
CA TRP A 29 34.21 2.09 -10.71
C TRP A 29 33.79 0.83 -11.50
N ALA A 30 33.40 -0.24 -10.82
CA ALA A 30 32.99 -1.48 -11.46
C ALA A 30 31.71 -1.31 -12.32
N ALA A 31 30.80 -0.42 -11.94
CA ALA A 31 29.63 -0.08 -12.75
C ALA A 31 30.05 0.69 -14.01
N VAL A 32 30.89 1.72 -13.86
CA VAL A 32 31.35 2.57 -14.95
C VAL A 32 32.19 1.81 -15.97
N GLU A 33 33.02 0.84 -15.55
CA GLU A 33 33.78 -0.01 -16.49
C GLU A 33 32.88 -0.74 -17.51
N SER A 34 31.66 -1.12 -17.12
CA SER A 34 30.72 -1.81 -18.02
C SER A 34 30.08 -0.92 -19.08
N THR A 35 30.21 0.40 -18.95
CA THR A 35 29.70 1.35 -19.95
C THR A 35 30.43 1.21 -21.29
N SER A 36 31.67 0.69 -21.27
CA SER A 36 32.51 0.42 -22.43
C SER A 36 32.11 -0.81 -23.26
N MET A 37 31.12 -1.58 -22.81
CA MET A 37 30.71 -2.82 -23.48
C MET A 37 30.16 -2.55 -24.88
N SER A 38 30.58 -3.33 -25.88
CA SER A 38 30.12 -3.16 -27.26
C SER A 38 28.61 -3.36 -27.45
N ALA A 39 27.98 -4.14 -26.56
CA ALA A 39 26.54 -4.37 -26.53
C ALA A 39 25.74 -3.19 -25.95
N VAL A 40 26.41 -2.24 -25.28
CA VAL A 40 25.81 -1.01 -24.77
C VAL A 40 25.80 0.05 -25.87
N ASP A 41 24.64 0.71 -26.04
CA ASP A 41 24.50 1.89 -26.89
C ASP A 41 24.73 3.16 -26.09
N LYS A 42 23.88 3.41 -25.08
CA LYS A 42 24.03 4.53 -24.13
C LYS A 42 23.97 4.00 -22.71
N ALA A 43 24.90 4.47 -21.88
CA ALA A 43 24.82 4.30 -20.44
C ALA A 43 24.34 5.60 -19.79
N PHE A 44 23.28 5.53 -18.98
CA PHE A 44 22.75 6.65 -18.21
C PHE A 44 23.18 6.52 -16.75
N PHE A 45 23.81 7.57 -16.22
CA PHE A 45 24.30 7.62 -14.85
C PHE A 45 23.45 8.61 -14.04
N ILE A 46 22.83 8.11 -12.97
CA ILE A 46 22.04 8.93 -12.03
C ILE A 46 22.77 8.91 -10.68
N GLU A 47 23.40 10.03 -10.34
CA GLU A 47 24.13 10.21 -9.08
C GLU A 47 23.24 10.83 -8.00
N VAL A 48 23.00 10.13 -6.90
CA VAL A 48 22.18 10.58 -5.77
C VAL A 48 23.01 10.61 -4.51
N GLY A 49 23.22 11.81 -3.95
CA GLY A 49 23.91 12.01 -2.66
C GLY A 49 25.43 11.75 -2.70
N GLU A 50 25.96 11.38 -3.86
CA GLU A 50 27.40 11.24 -4.12
C GLU A 50 27.92 12.49 -4.87
N SER A 51 29.21 12.55 -5.22
CA SER A 51 29.82 13.77 -5.81
C SER A 51 31.00 13.50 -6.75
N GLN A 52 31.09 12.29 -7.30
CA GLN A 52 32.26 11.82 -8.05
C GLN A 52 31.93 11.36 -9.47
N ALA A 53 30.67 11.49 -9.94
CA ALA A 53 30.26 11.05 -11.27
C ALA A 53 31.18 11.58 -12.39
N ASP A 54 31.46 12.88 -12.44
CA ASP A 54 32.37 13.48 -13.44
C ASP A 54 33.78 12.88 -13.41
N ALA A 55 34.31 12.63 -12.21
CA ALA A 55 35.65 12.07 -12.04
C ALA A 55 35.75 10.66 -12.62
N TYR A 56 34.66 9.89 -12.61
CA TYR A 56 34.62 8.57 -13.22
C TYR A 56 34.66 8.58 -14.75
N GLY A 57 34.50 9.74 -15.40
CA GLY A 57 34.80 9.89 -16.83
C GLY A 57 36.27 9.61 -17.18
N ALA A 58 37.18 9.63 -16.19
CA ALA A 58 38.59 9.26 -16.37
C ALA A 58 38.84 7.73 -16.33
N VAL A 59 37.83 6.92 -15.99
CA VAL A 59 37.96 5.45 -16.01
C VAL A 59 38.21 4.99 -17.46
N PRO A 60 39.21 4.13 -17.73
CA PRO A 60 39.50 3.67 -19.08
C PRO A 60 38.28 3.06 -19.78
N GLY A 61 37.90 3.64 -20.92
CA GLY A 61 36.77 3.18 -21.73
C GLY A 61 35.39 3.64 -21.24
N ALA A 62 35.31 4.44 -20.16
CA ALA A 62 34.04 4.96 -19.69
C ALA A 62 33.31 5.77 -20.77
N ASP A 63 32.05 5.41 -21.02
CA ASP A 63 31.18 6.07 -21.99
C ASP A 63 29.76 6.13 -21.44
N PHE A 64 29.48 7.17 -20.65
CA PHE A 64 28.19 7.37 -20.00
C PHE A 64 27.75 8.83 -20.02
N LEU A 65 26.43 9.02 -19.89
CA LEU A 65 25.76 10.29 -19.82
C LEU A 65 25.24 10.50 -18.41
N ILE A 66 25.70 11.56 -17.74
CA ILE A 66 25.16 11.98 -16.44
C ILE A 66 23.79 12.60 -16.67
N VAL A 67 22.77 12.09 -15.99
CA VAL A 67 21.41 12.64 -16.04
C VAL A 67 21.23 13.59 -14.86
N GLU A 68 21.27 14.89 -15.15
CA GLU A 68 21.16 15.93 -14.13
C GLU A 68 19.78 15.94 -13.46
N HIS A 69 19.78 16.22 -12.15
CA HIS A 69 18.57 16.39 -11.35
C HIS A 69 18.85 17.27 -10.12
N ASP A 70 17.79 17.81 -9.51
CA ASP A 70 17.88 18.66 -8.30
C ASP A 70 17.99 17.88 -6.97
N GLY A 71 18.07 16.55 -7.04
CA GLY A 71 18.15 15.67 -5.85
C GLY A 71 16.80 15.35 -5.21
N THR A 72 15.70 15.90 -5.72
CA THR A 72 14.37 15.54 -5.23
C THR A 72 13.95 14.17 -5.76
N VAL A 73 13.13 13.45 -4.97
CA VAL A 73 12.58 12.14 -5.37
C VAL A 73 11.82 12.23 -6.70
N GLY A 74 11.14 13.35 -6.95
CA GLY A 74 10.41 13.59 -8.19
C GLY A 74 11.34 13.62 -9.41
N GLN A 75 12.43 14.41 -9.34
CA GLN A 75 13.40 14.48 -10.42
C GLN A 75 14.18 13.18 -10.61
N ILE A 76 14.55 12.47 -9.54
CA ILE A 76 15.21 11.15 -9.65
C ILE A 76 14.30 10.16 -10.39
N ARG A 77 13.01 10.10 -10.04
CA ARG A 77 12.03 9.27 -10.76
C ARG A 77 11.82 9.71 -12.20
N GLY A 78 11.84 11.03 -12.44
CA GLY A 78 11.80 11.63 -13.77
C GLY A 78 12.99 11.22 -14.63
N ALA A 79 14.20 11.24 -14.07
CA ALA A 79 15.45 10.84 -14.72
C ALA A 79 15.42 9.35 -15.13
N ILE A 80 15.00 8.45 -14.23
CA ILE A 80 14.85 7.02 -14.54
C ILE A 80 13.82 6.81 -15.67
N HIS A 81 12.69 7.53 -15.60
CA HIS A 81 11.66 7.45 -16.64
C HIS A 81 12.16 7.98 -17.98
N TRP A 82 12.81 9.14 -18.00
CA TRP A 82 13.38 9.72 -19.22
C TRP A 82 14.41 8.78 -19.87
N ALA A 83 15.29 8.19 -19.06
CA ALA A 83 16.28 7.21 -19.53
C ALA A 83 15.59 5.97 -20.14
N SER A 84 14.47 5.51 -19.56
CA SER A 84 13.74 4.34 -20.09
C SER A 84 13.02 4.61 -21.41
N GLN A 85 12.77 5.87 -21.75
CA GLN A 85 12.20 6.26 -23.05
C GLN A 85 13.24 6.35 -24.17
N GLN A 86 14.54 6.27 -23.85
CA GLN A 86 15.58 6.33 -24.86
C GLN A 86 15.65 5.00 -25.62
N ALA A 87 15.46 5.05 -26.93
CA ALA A 87 15.63 3.88 -27.78
C ALA A 87 17.13 3.59 -27.98
N PRO A 88 17.58 2.34 -27.81
CA PRO A 88 18.93 1.93 -28.19
C PRO A 88 19.05 1.77 -29.71
N ALA A 89 20.27 1.85 -30.22
CA ALA A 89 20.59 1.40 -31.58
C ALA A 89 20.24 -0.08 -31.81
N GLU A 90 20.04 -0.46 -33.09
CA GLU A 90 19.70 -1.83 -33.46
C GLU A 90 20.75 -2.85 -32.98
N GLY A 91 20.29 -3.93 -32.35
CA GLY A 91 21.15 -4.97 -31.79
C GLY A 91 21.91 -4.58 -30.52
N LYS A 92 21.62 -3.41 -29.92
CA LYS A 92 22.23 -2.97 -28.66
C LYS A 92 21.16 -2.73 -27.59
N HIS A 93 21.62 -2.52 -26.36
CA HIS A 93 20.78 -2.13 -25.23
C HIS A 93 21.34 -0.88 -24.54
N ASN A 94 20.46 -0.15 -23.85
CA ASN A 94 20.90 0.92 -22.95
C ASN A 94 21.23 0.32 -21.58
N LEU A 95 22.10 1.00 -20.84
CA LEU A 95 22.49 0.64 -19.48
C LEU A 95 22.04 1.76 -18.52
N LEU A 96 21.52 1.41 -17.35
CA LEU A 96 21.20 2.39 -16.31
C LEU A 96 22.07 2.15 -15.08
N ILE A 97 22.72 3.19 -14.58
CA ILE A 97 23.49 3.18 -13.33
C ILE A 97 22.81 4.13 -12.34
N ILE A 98 22.54 3.63 -11.14
CA ILE A 98 22.02 4.43 -10.01
C ILE A 98 23.03 4.35 -8.86
N ASP A 99 23.62 5.49 -8.54
CA ASP A 99 24.65 5.62 -7.51
C ASP A 99 24.30 6.74 -6.50
N SER A 100 23.69 6.48 -5.35
CA SER A 100 23.46 5.15 -4.75
C SER A 100 22.02 4.93 -4.25
N MET A 101 21.64 3.65 -4.17
CA MET A 101 20.37 3.23 -3.57
C MET A 101 20.32 3.48 -2.06
N THR A 102 21.49 3.61 -1.42
CA THR A 102 21.58 3.97 0.01
C THR A 102 21.11 5.39 0.23
N GLU A 103 21.58 6.33 -0.57
CA GLU A 103 21.18 7.74 -0.48
C GLU A 103 19.72 7.94 -0.87
N ILE A 104 19.21 7.21 -1.87
CA ILE A 104 17.77 7.21 -2.17
C ILE A 104 16.95 6.75 -0.96
N TRP A 105 17.36 5.68 -0.28
CA TRP A 105 16.65 5.19 0.90
C TRP A 105 16.68 6.20 2.06
N GLN A 106 17.82 6.85 2.27
CA GLN A 106 17.96 7.90 3.28
C GLN A 106 17.06 9.11 2.96
N LEU A 107 17.09 9.60 1.73
CA LEU A 107 16.24 10.68 1.24
C LEU A 107 14.75 10.41 1.48
N LEU A 108 14.28 9.18 1.26
CA LEU A 108 12.88 8.83 1.52
C LEU A 108 12.52 8.87 3.00
N GLN A 109 13.43 8.42 3.88
CA GLN A 109 13.23 8.48 5.33
C GLN A 109 13.21 9.95 5.80
N ASP A 110 14.12 10.77 5.30
CA ASP A 110 14.22 12.19 5.64
C ASP A 110 12.96 12.96 5.21
N ASN A 111 12.48 12.75 3.97
CA ASN A 111 11.22 13.33 3.50
C ASN A 111 10.03 12.92 4.38
N GLY A 112 9.99 11.65 4.82
CA GLY A 112 8.99 11.18 5.77
C GLY A 112 9.11 11.88 7.13
N GLN A 113 10.33 12.10 7.60
CA GLN A 113 10.60 12.74 8.89
C GLN A 113 10.19 14.22 8.86
N GLU A 114 10.48 14.93 7.77
CA GLU A 114 10.03 16.30 7.54
C GLU A 114 8.49 16.39 7.52
N GLU A 115 7.83 15.46 6.84
CA GLU A 115 6.36 15.38 6.80
C GLU A 115 5.77 15.14 8.20
N ALA A 116 6.34 14.21 8.97
CA ALA A 116 5.92 13.95 10.35
C ALA A 116 6.08 15.19 11.24
N ASN A 117 7.21 15.87 11.12
CA ASN A 117 7.50 17.10 11.85
C ASN A 117 6.52 18.22 11.45
N ARG A 118 6.21 18.37 10.15
CA ARG A 118 5.23 19.34 9.65
C ARG A 118 3.83 19.07 10.21
N ARG A 119 3.38 17.81 10.23
CA ARG A 119 2.08 17.40 10.80
C ARG A 119 2.00 17.60 12.32
N ALA A 120 3.12 17.47 13.03
CA ALA A 120 3.17 17.75 14.45
C ALA A 120 3.06 19.26 14.74
N ARG A 121 3.80 20.09 13.98
CA ARG A 121 3.75 21.56 14.07
C ARG A 121 2.34 22.09 13.75
N SER A 122 1.69 21.57 12.71
CA SER A 122 0.32 21.98 12.35
C SER A 122 -0.72 21.63 13.42
N LYS A 123 -0.44 20.62 14.24
CA LYS A 123 -1.27 20.23 15.40
C LYS A 123 -0.83 20.93 16.70
N GLY A 124 0.05 21.94 16.62
CA GLY A 124 0.54 22.69 17.78
C GLY A 124 1.44 21.89 18.72
N ARG A 125 1.96 20.72 18.30
CA ARG A 125 2.85 19.90 19.12
C ARG A 125 4.30 20.38 18.98
N LYS A 126 5.04 20.37 20.08
CA LYS A 126 6.50 20.59 20.05
C LYS A 126 7.16 19.44 19.30
N VAL A 127 8.03 19.78 18.36
CA VAL A 127 8.87 18.82 17.63
C VAL A 127 10.19 18.70 18.40
N PRO A 128 10.56 17.51 18.89
CA PRO A 128 11.87 17.26 19.47
C PRO A 128 12.99 17.51 18.46
N GLU A 129 14.22 17.72 18.94
CA GLU A 129 15.39 17.90 18.07
C GLU A 129 15.62 16.67 17.17
N ASP A 130 15.49 15.47 17.73
CA ASP A 130 15.57 14.19 17.01
C ASP A 130 14.35 13.89 16.11
N GLY A 131 13.39 14.82 16.03
CA GLY A 131 12.16 14.66 15.25
C GLY A 131 11.06 13.86 15.97
N VAL A 132 9.87 13.86 15.36
CA VAL A 132 8.71 13.08 15.83
C VAL A 132 8.74 11.68 15.22
N ARG A 133 8.40 10.66 16.01
CA ARG A 133 8.27 9.28 15.52
C ARG A 133 7.40 9.20 14.27
N LEU A 134 7.95 8.60 13.21
CA LEU A 134 7.23 8.29 11.98
C LEU A 134 6.03 7.40 12.25
N SER A 135 4.86 7.87 11.84
CA SER A 135 3.61 7.11 11.90
C SER A 135 3.59 6.00 10.83
N MET A 136 2.77 4.97 11.06
CA MET A 136 2.69 3.82 10.16
C MET A 136 2.25 4.18 8.74
N ASP A 137 1.39 5.18 8.57
CA ASP A 137 0.95 5.67 7.26
C ASP A 137 2.10 6.29 6.46
N LEU A 138 2.99 7.05 7.12
CA LEU A 138 4.18 7.61 6.47
C LEU A 138 5.18 6.52 6.06
N TRP A 139 5.38 5.51 6.91
CA TRP A 139 6.17 4.34 6.55
C TRP A 139 5.61 3.61 5.32
N ASN A 140 4.28 3.48 5.22
CA ASN A 140 3.64 2.89 4.04
C ASN A 140 3.86 3.75 2.79
N GLN A 141 3.82 5.07 2.91
CA GLN A 141 4.09 6.00 1.80
C GLN A 141 5.56 5.93 1.35
N ILE A 142 6.51 5.87 2.30
CA ILE A 142 7.95 5.68 2.01
C ILE A 142 8.16 4.39 1.22
N LYS A 143 7.61 3.27 1.70
CA LYS A 143 7.71 1.97 1.02
C LYS A 143 7.03 1.94 -0.33
N SER A 144 5.87 2.58 -0.46
CA SER A 144 5.18 2.71 -1.75
C SER A 144 6.03 3.48 -2.76
N THR A 145 6.65 4.58 -2.33
CA THR A 145 7.54 5.40 -3.17
C THR A 145 8.79 4.62 -3.58
N TRP A 146 9.43 3.93 -2.63
CA TRP A 146 10.56 3.03 -2.89
C TRP A 146 10.22 1.94 -3.91
N ASN A 147 9.07 1.27 -3.72
CA ASN A 147 8.60 0.25 -4.65
C ASN A 147 8.36 0.81 -6.04
N GLY A 148 7.82 2.04 -6.15
CA GLY A 148 7.67 2.74 -7.42
C GLY A 148 9.00 2.96 -8.13
N ILE A 149 10.06 3.37 -7.42
CA ILE A 149 11.42 3.51 -7.98
C ILE A 149 11.91 2.16 -8.51
N LEU A 150 11.82 1.10 -7.70
CA LEU A 150 12.24 -0.24 -8.13
C LEU A 150 11.43 -0.78 -9.32
N GLN A 151 10.14 -0.46 -9.41
CA GLN A 151 9.32 -0.81 -10.57
C GLN A 151 9.81 -0.10 -11.84
N GLN A 152 10.16 1.19 -11.75
CA GLN A 152 10.74 1.92 -12.88
C GLN A 152 12.06 1.28 -13.33
N CYS A 153 12.92 0.87 -12.38
CA CYS A 153 14.15 0.13 -12.71
C CYS A 153 13.84 -1.22 -13.40
N ARG A 154 12.85 -1.99 -12.93
CA ARG A 154 12.48 -3.27 -13.57
C ARG A 154 11.91 -3.14 -14.97
N GLN A 155 11.30 -1.99 -15.26
CA GLN A 155 10.70 -1.67 -16.56
C GLN A 155 11.72 -1.05 -17.53
N PHE A 156 12.91 -0.68 -17.07
CA PHE A 156 13.96 -0.16 -17.93
C PHE A 156 14.33 -1.22 -18.99
N PRO A 157 14.38 -0.87 -20.29
CA PRO A 157 14.63 -1.83 -21.37
C PRO A 157 16.12 -2.15 -21.54
N GLY A 158 16.78 -2.55 -20.46
CA GLY A 158 18.21 -2.82 -20.41
C GLY A 158 18.68 -3.24 -19.01
N PRO A 159 19.96 -3.60 -18.83
CA PRO A 159 20.50 -3.88 -17.51
C PRO A 159 20.46 -2.63 -16.62
N VAL A 160 20.22 -2.83 -15.33
CA VAL A 160 20.28 -1.76 -14.33
C VAL A 160 21.27 -2.13 -13.24
N LEU A 161 22.27 -1.27 -13.05
CA LEU A 161 23.30 -1.39 -12.02
C LEU A 161 22.96 -0.42 -10.89
N MET A 162 22.85 -0.95 -9.69
CA MET A 162 22.53 -0.19 -8.49
C MET A 162 23.66 -0.37 -7.49
N THR A 163 24.21 0.73 -6.97
CA THR A 163 25.20 0.67 -5.88
C THR A 163 24.53 0.81 -4.52
N SER A 164 25.13 0.25 -3.48
CA SER A 164 24.71 0.48 -2.10
C SER A 164 25.86 0.26 -1.12
N ARG A 165 25.81 0.91 0.05
CA ARG A 165 26.75 0.68 1.13
C ARG A 165 26.51 -0.68 1.79
N LEU A 166 27.60 -1.33 2.19
CA LEU A 166 27.58 -2.59 2.95
C LEU A 166 28.17 -2.35 4.33
N GLU A 167 27.46 -2.78 5.36
CA GLU A 167 27.88 -2.67 6.76
C GLU A 167 28.00 -4.08 7.37
N LEU A 168 29.02 -4.28 8.21
CA LEU A 168 29.15 -5.49 9.00
C LEU A 168 28.39 -5.31 10.32
N VAL A 169 27.25 -5.96 10.46
CA VAL A 169 26.41 -5.85 11.64
C VAL A 169 26.48 -7.12 12.50
N THR A 170 26.37 -6.94 13.81
CA THR A 170 26.30 -8.05 14.76
C THR A 170 24.88 -8.60 14.81
N ALA A 171 24.73 -9.92 14.75
CA ALA A 171 23.44 -10.57 14.94
C ALA A 171 22.95 -10.39 16.37
N MET A 172 21.63 -10.35 16.54
CA MET A 172 20.99 -10.31 17.86
C MET A 172 20.34 -11.67 18.11
N ASP A 173 20.44 -12.17 19.34
CA ASP A 173 19.71 -13.37 19.76
C ASP A 173 18.20 -13.11 19.89
N GLU A 174 17.41 -14.16 20.12
CA GLU A 174 15.95 -14.04 20.32
C GLU A 174 15.56 -13.15 21.52
N LYS A 175 16.52 -12.88 22.42
CA LYS A 175 16.35 -12.03 23.61
C LYS A 175 16.83 -10.59 23.37
N GLY A 176 17.30 -10.26 22.17
CA GLY A 176 17.77 -8.94 21.77
C GLY A 176 19.22 -8.62 22.15
N ASN A 177 20.01 -9.59 22.62
CA ASN A 177 21.42 -9.38 22.96
C ASN A 177 22.32 -9.58 21.73
N PRO A 178 23.38 -8.77 21.55
CA PRO A 178 24.37 -8.99 20.49
C PRO A 178 25.06 -10.34 20.61
N THR A 179 25.10 -11.12 19.54
CA THR A 179 25.85 -12.37 19.45
C THR A 179 27.28 -12.13 18.97
N ARG A 180 28.06 -13.20 18.78
CA ARG A 180 29.39 -13.10 18.13
C ARG A 180 29.29 -13.17 16.62
N ASP A 181 28.14 -13.57 16.09
CA ASP A 181 27.94 -13.75 14.67
C ASP A 181 27.79 -12.39 14.01
N LYS A 182 28.51 -12.18 12.91
CA LYS A 182 28.43 -10.96 12.13
C LYS A 182 27.94 -11.30 10.74
N PHE A 183 27.05 -10.48 10.21
CA PHE A 183 26.58 -10.61 8.84
C PHE A 183 26.66 -9.27 8.11
N TRP A 184 26.82 -9.36 6.80
CA TRP A 184 26.86 -8.19 5.95
C TRP A 184 25.45 -7.74 5.61
N LYS A 185 25.16 -6.48 5.90
CA LYS A 185 23.86 -5.86 5.66
C LYS A 185 24.00 -4.74 4.64
N VAL A 186 23.15 -4.78 3.63
CA VAL A 186 22.99 -3.70 2.65
C VAL A 186 22.26 -2.54 3.31
N GLN A 187 22.81 -1.33 3.21
CA GLN A 187 22.22 -0.10 3.76
C GLN A 187 21.20 0.47 2.79
N ALA A 188 20.08 -0.22 2.62
CA ALA A 188 18.93 0.22 1.85
C ALA A 188 17.67 -0.45 2.42
N GLU A 189 16.54 -0.34 1.72
CA GLU A 189 15.35 -1.10 2.10
C GLU A 189 15.64 -2.61 2.10
N LYS A 190 15.17 -3.30 3.15
CA LYS A 190 15.54 -4.69 3.45
C LYS A 190 15.27 -5.69 2.32
N ASN A 191 14.29 -5.42 1.46
CA ASN A 191 13.92 -6.29 0.36
C ASN A 191 14.71 -5.99 -0.92
N LEU A 192 15.56 -4.96 -0.96
CA LEU A 192 16.37 -4.63 -2.15
C LEU A 192 17.13 -5.86 -2.69
N PRO A 193 17.88 -6.64 -1.88
CA PRO A 193 18.57 -7.83 -2.39
C PRO A 193 17.62 -8.90 -2.93
N PHE A 194 16.40 -9.00 -2.37
CA PHE A 194 15.37 -9.92 -2.86
C PHE A 194 14.82 -9.50 -4.23
N ASN A 195 14.74 -8.19 -4.48
CA ASN A 195 14.22 -7.62 -5.71
C ASN A 195 15.20 -7.71 -6.89
N CYS A 196 16.50 -7.87 -6.63
CA CYS A 196 17.55 -7.94 -7.65
C CYS A 196 17.76 -9.37 -8.17
N GLN A 197 18.11 -9.52 -9.45
CA GLN A 197 18.48 -10.82 -10.02
C GLN A 197 19.90 -11.19 -9.59
N VAL A 198 20.79 -10.22 -9.47
CA VAL A 198 22.17 -10.44 -9.05
C VAL A 198 22.51 -9.55 -7.85
N VAL A 199 23.22 -10.11 -6.87
CA VAL A 199 23.80 -9.37 -5.76
C VAL A 199 25.27 -9.75 -5.64
N VAL A 200 26.13 -8.75 -5.77
CA VAL A 200 27.58 -8.88 -5.59
C VAL A 200 28.01 -7.96 -4.46
N GLN A 201 28.80 -8.49 -3.54
CA GLN A 201 29.29 -7.80 -2.36
C GLN A 201 30.79 -7.58 -2.45
N ALA A 202 31.23 -6.33 -2.31
CA ALA A 202 32.63 -5.97 -2.13
C ALA A 202 32.93 -5.71 -0.65
N ARG A 203 33.45 -6.74 0.04
CA ARG A 203 33.76 -6.71 1.49
C ARG A 203 35.12 -6.06 1.79
N ALA A 204 35.97 -5.97 0.77
CA ALA A 204 37.25 -5.28 0.76
C ALA A 204 37.48 -4.67 -0.63
N PRO A 205 38.40 -3.69 -0.79
CA PRO A 205 38.69 -3.07 -2.07
C PRO A 205 38.95 -4.09 -3.18
N ARG A 206 38.16 -4.01 -4.25
CA ARG A 206 38.23 -4.87 -5.45
C ARG A 206 38.08 -6.38 -5.20
N GLN A 207 37.63 -6.80 -4.01
CA GLN A 207 37.34 -8.20 -3.69
C GLN A 207 35.85 -8.42 -3.72
N TRP A 208 35.37 -9.06 -4.79
CA TRP A 208 33.96 -9.23 -5.07
C TRP A 208 33.48 -10.66 -4.83
N THR A 209 32.35 -10.77 -4.13
CA THR A 209 31.70 -12.03 -3.84
C THR A 209 30.25 -11.99 -4.31
N MET A 210 29.87 -12.90 -5.20
CA MET A 210 28.47 -13.12 -5.58
C MET A 210 27.74 -13.85 -4.46
N THR A 211 26.66 -13.26 -3.97
CA THR A 211 25.81 -13.88 -2.93
C THR A 211 24.43 -14.27 -3.45
N LYS A 212 24.06 -13.78 -4.64
CA LYS A 212 22.80 -14.13 -5.30
C LYS A 212 22.95 -13.97 -6.81
N ILE A 213 22.40 -14.92 -7.55
CA ILE A 213 22.22 -14.83 -8.99
C ILE A 213 21.00 -15.65 -9.41
N ALA A 214 20.17 -15.09 -10.27
CA ALA A 214 19.08 -15.77 -10.95
C ALA A 214 19.48 -16.00 -12.41
N THR A 215 19.88 -17.23 -12.75
CA THR A 215 20.35 -17.59 -14.09
C THR A 215 20.05 -19.06 -14.41
N THR A 216 19.90 -19.35 -15.70
CA THR A 216 19.81 -20.72 -16.24
C THR A 216 21.17 -21.32 -16.61
N VAL A 217 22.25 -20.53 -16.52
CA VAL A 217 23.62 -20.96 -16.85
C VAL A 217 24.20 -21.76 -15.68
N PRO A 218 24.46 -23.09 -15.83
CA PRO A 218 24.85 -23.97 -14.73
C PRO A 218 26.12 -23.53 -14.00
N GLU A 219 27.10 -22.99 -14.72
CA GLU A 219 28.41 -22.59 -14.18
C GLU A 219 28.31 -21.41 -13.21
N LEU A 220 27.24 -20.61 -13.33
CA LEU A 220 26.98 -19.44 -12.50
C LEU A 220 25.98 -19.75 -11.36
N GLN A 221 25.41 -20.94 -11.30
CA GLN A 221 24.41 -21.26 -10.27
C GLN A 221 25.05 -21.37 -8.88
N LEU A 222 24.42 -20.70 -7.92
CA LEU A 222 24.77 -20.83 -6.50
C LEU A 222 23.81 -21.79 -5.81
N GLN A 223 24.37 -22.67 -4.98
CA GLN A 223 23.57 -23.41 -4.00
C GLN A 223 22.96 -22.44 -2.98
N PRO A 224 21.78 -22.73 -2.40
CA PRO A 224 21.21 -21.88 -1.35
C PRO A 224 22.21 -21.65 -0.20
N GLY A 225 22.50 -20.37 0.07
CA GLY A 225 23.46 -19.96 1.10
C GLY A 225 24.93 -20.05 0.69
N ALA A 226 25.24 -20.52 -0.51
CA ALA A 226 26.60 -20.49 -1.05
C ALA A 226 26.97 -19.10 -1.58
N GLU A 227 28.27 -18.83 -1.58
CA GLU A 227 28.86 -17.62 -2.13
C GLU A 227 29.94 -18.01 -3.15
N MET A 228 30.14 -17.18 -4.17
CA MET A 228 31.20 -17.37 -5.17
C MET A 228 32.08 -16.12 -5.22
N THR A 229 33.37 -16.30 -4.96
CA THR A 229 34.37 -15.23 -5.08
C THR A 229 34.86 -15.13 -6.51
N PHE A 230 35.05 -13.90 -6.98
CA PHE A 230 35.64 -13.65 -8.30
C PHE A 230 37.12 -13.29 -8.16
N ASN A 231 37.97 -13.95 -8.96
CA ASN A 231 39.39 -13.60 -9.03
C ASN A 231 39.65 -12.32 -9.84
N ASP A 232 38.81 -12.07 -10.86
CA ASP A 232 38.92 -10.91 -11.75
C ASP A 232 37.52 -10.44 -12.18
N PHE A 233 36.79 -9.89 -11.21
CA PHE A 233 35.42 -9.40 -11.40
C PHE A 233 35.39 -8.18 -12.31
N SER A 234 34.49 -8.21 -13.28
CA SER A 234 33.95 -7.02 -13.93
C SER A 234 32.46 -7.25 -14.16
N VAL A 235 31.69 -6.16 -14.18
CA VAL A 235 30.27 -6.24 -14.51
C VAL A 235 30.07 -6.74 -15.95
N ALA A 236 30.96 -6.39 -16.86
CA ALA A 236 30.92 -6.88 -18.24
C ALA A 236 30.98 -8.42 -18.32
N LYS A 237 31.98 -9.04 -17.69
CA LYS A 237 32.09 -10.52 -17.65
C LYS A 237 30.88 -11.18 -17.00
N LEU A 238 30.31 -10.56 -15.97
CA LEU A 238 29.09 -11.06 -15.32
C LEU A 238 27.91 -11.05 -16.28
N LEU A 239 27.66 -9.92 -16.96
CA LEU A 239 26.56 -9.79 -17.92
C LEU A 239 26.74 -10.72 -19.12
N ASP A 240 27.95 -10.81 -19.67
CA ASP A 240 28.29 -11.74 -20.76
C ASP A 240 28.08 -13.20 -20.34
N GLY A 241 28.55 -13.57 -19.14
CA GLY A 241 28.38 -14.91 -18.58
C GLY A 241 26.90 -15.28 -18.33
N MET A 242 26.05 -14.28 -18.08
CA MET A 242 24.59 -14.47 -18.01
C MET A 242 23.91 -14.56 -19.39
N GLY A 243 24.65 -14.35 -20.48
CA GLY A 243 24.11 -14.31 -21.83
C GLY A 243 23.35 -13.02 -22.16
N ILE A 244 23.65 -11.93 -21.45
CA ILE A 244 23.02 -10.62 -21.69
C ILE A 244 23.73 -9.93 -22.87
N GLY A 245 23.25 -10.20 -24.08
CA GLY A 245 23.74 -9.59 -25.33
C GLY A 245 22.64 -8.95 -26.16
N ALA A 246 22.91 -8.74 -27.46
CA ALA A 246 21.96 -8.19 -28.44
C ALA A 246 20.60 -8.93 -28.48
N ASP A 247 20.62 -10.23 -28.17
CA ASP A 247 19.46 -11.10 -28.18
C ASP A 247 18.65 -11.13 -26.88
N ALA A 248 19.11 -10.43 -25.83
CA ALA A 248 18.43 -10.40 -24.54
C ALA A 248 17.02 -9.81 -24.69
N ALA A 249 16.07 -10.39 -23.96
CA ALA A 249 14.68 -9.97 -24.03
C ALA A 249 14.39 -8.89 -22.96
N PRO A 250 13.48 -7.95 -23.24
CA PRO A 250 12.91 -7.10 -22.20
C PRO A 250 12.36 -7.94 -21.04
N SER A 251 12.40 -7.36 -19.84
CA SER A 251 11.83 -7.97 -18.65
C SER A 251 10.38 -8.39 -18.89
N THR A 252 10.02 -9.61 -18.49
CA THR A 252 8.63 -10.09 -18.54
C THR A 252 7.82 -9.62 -17.32
N PHE A 253 8.37 -8.70 -16.54
CA PHE A 253 7.74 -8.14 -15.36
C PHE A 253 6.45 -7.41 -15.74
N VAL A 254 5.35 -7.80 -15.08
CA VAL A 254 4.08 -7.09 -15.14
C VAL A 254 3.88 -6.43 -13.78
N GLU A 255 3.66 -5.12 -13.78
CA GLU A 255 3.38 -4.37 -12.57
C GLU A 255 2.06 -4.84 -11.96
N THR A 256 2.09 -5.29 -10.71
CA THR A 256 0.87 -5.60 -9.96
C THR A 256 0.20 -4.30 -9.54
N ARG A 257 -1.01 -4.06 -10.03
CA ARG A 257 -1.80 -2.87 -9.71
C ARG A 257 -3.00 -3.27 -8.85
N PRO A 258 -3.31 -2.51 -7.78
CA PRO A 258 -4.56 -2.70 -7.05
C PRO A 258 -5.75 -2.45 -7.99
N ASP A 259 -6.67 -3.39 -8.07
CA ASP A 259 -7.94 -3.29 -8.80
C ASP A 259 -9.08 -2.74 -7.93
N GLY A 260 -8.88 -2.69 -6.60
CA GLY A 260 -9.90 -2.20 -5.66
C GLY A 260 -11.02 -3.20 -5.38
N GLU A 261 -10.91 -4.43 -5.89
CA GLU A 261 -11.96 -5.45 -5.78
C GLU A 261 -12.06 -6.04 -4.36
N PHE A 262 -11.05 -5.86 -3.50
CA PHE A 262 -11.14 -6.19 -2.07
C PHE A 262 -12.10 -5.27 -1.28
N SER A 263 -12.81 -4.33 -1.93
CA SER A 263 -13.78 -3.46 -1.27
C SER A 263 -15.18 -4.05 -1.12
N GLU A 264 -15.44 -5.27 -1.59
CA GLU A 264 -16.77 -5.91 -1.50
C GLU A 264 -17.31 -5.95 -0.06
N GLU A 265 -16.50 -6.29 0.94
CA GLU A 265 -16.91 -6.24 2.37
C GLU A 265 -17.22 -4.81 2.84
N LYS A 266 -16.49 -3.82 2.33
CA LYS A 266 -16.64 -2.41 2.72
C LYS A 266 -17.85 -1.77 2.03
N GLN A 267 -18.13 -2.18 0.80
CA GLN A 267 -19.34 -1.81 0.05
C GLN A 267 -20.58 -2.49 0.66
N ALA A 268 -20.48 -3.76 1.06
CA ALA A 268 -21.54 -4.46 1.78
C ALA A 268 -21.83 -3.83 3.16
N ALA A 269 -20.79 -3.44 3.91
CA ALA A 269 -20.96 -2.74 5.18
C ALA A 269 -21.62 -1.37 5.01
N LYS A 270 -21.20 -0.60 4.00
CA LYS A 270 -21.80 0.71 3.70
C LYS A 270 -23.25 0.58 3.22
N ALA A 271 -23.55 -0.40 2.37
CA ALA A 271 -24.91 -0.70 1.94
C ALA A 271 -25.80 -1.15 3.11
N ALA A 272 -25.26 -1.92 4.06
CA ALA A 272 -25.99 -2.32 5.27
C ALA A 272 -26.25 -1.13 6.22
N GLU A 273 -25.33 -0.19 6.32
CA GLU A 273 -25.49 1.04 7.10
C GLU A 273 -26.56 1.97 6.49
N GLU A 274 -26.51 2.18 5.17
CA GLU A 274 -27.54 2.94 4.44
C GLU A 274 -28.93 2.28 4.56
N GLN A 275 -29.03 0.96 4.43
CA GLN A 275 -30.29 0.23 4.65
C GLN A 275 -30.79 0.33 6.09
N ALA A 276 -29.90 0.35 7.09
CA ALA A 276 -30.27 0.53 8.49
C ALA A 276 -30.79 1.96 8.77
N GLU A 277 -30.23 2.99 8.13
CA GLU A 277 -30.73 4.36 8.24
C GLU A 277 -32.09 4.54 7.55
N GLU A 278 -32.27 4.00 6.34
CA GLU A 278 -33.56 4.01 5.65
C GLU A 278 -34.64 3.28 6.44
N ARG A 279 -34.28 2.15 7.07
CA ARG A 279 -35.18 1.40 7.95
C ARG A 279 -35.60 2.21 9.18
N LYS A 280 -34.66 2.90 9.84
CA LYS A 280 -34.97 3.79 10.97
C LYS A 280 -35.91 4.93 10.56
N ALA A 281 -35.66 5.55 9.40
CA ALA A 281 -36.51 6.61 8.87
C ALA A 281 -37.93 6.10 8.55
N TYR A 282 -38.04 4.91 7.95
CA TYR A 282 -39.32 4.26 7.68
C TYR A 282 -40.11 3.97 8.96
N VAL A 283 -39.47 3.33 9.96
CA VAL A 283 -40.10 3.02 11.25
C VAL A 283 -40.56 4.30 11.94
N SER A 284 -39.69 5.32 12.02
CA SER A 284 -40.04 6.62 12.62
C SER A 284 -41.28 7.25 11.99
N LYS A 285 -41.38 7.25 10.66
CA LYS A 285 -42.54 7.78 9.93
C LYS A 285 -43.82 6.99 10.21
N GLN A 286 -43.72 5.65 10.25
CA GLN A 286 -44.87 4.79 10.57
C GLN A 286 -45.32 4.98 12.02
N THR A 287 -44.40 5.11 12.97
CA THR A 287 -44.70 5.40 14.38
C THR A 287 -45.40 6.76 14.53
N GLN A 288 -44.96 7.80 13.82
CA GLN A 288 -45.67 9.09 13.82
C GLN A 288 -47.11 8.97 13.31
N GLY A 289 -47.32 8.19 12.24
CA GLY A 289 -48.67 7.92 11.72
C GLY A 289 -49.56 7.17 12.72
N LEU A 290 -48.99 6.19 13.46
CA LEU A 290 -49.71 5.48 14.52
C LEU A 290 -50.08 6.40 15.69
N LEU A 291 -49.15 7.26 16.13
CA LEU A 291 -49.40 8.25 17.20
C LEU A 291 -50.45 9.29 16.78
N GLN A 292 -50.44 9.72 15.52
CA GLN A 292 -51.46 10.63 15.00
C GLN A 292 -52.84 9.96 15.01
N ALA A 293 -52.92 8.70 14.57
CA ALA A 293 -54.16 7.92 14.62
C ALA A 293 -54.65 7.68 16.07
N GLU A 294 -53.72 7.48 17.02
CA GLU A 294 -54.01 7.41 18.46
C GLU A 294 -54.63 8.71 18.96
N SER A 295 -54.03 9.86 18.61
CA SER A 295 -54.54 11.18 19.01
C SER A 295 -55.90 11.54 18.43
N SER A 296 -56.24 11.02 17.24
CA SER A 296 -57.54 11.24 16.60
C SER A 296 -58.61 10.21 16.98
N GLY A 297 -58.29 9.21 17.80
CA GLY A 297 -59.25 8.18 18.20
C GLY A 297 -59.64 7.19 17.09
N ASP A 298 -58.88 7.12 15.99
CA ASP A 298 -59.26 6.36 14.79
C ASP A 298 -58.80 4.89 14.87
N VAL A 299 -59.62 4.09 15.54
CA VAL A 299 -59.41 2.65 15.77
C VAL A 299 -59.35 1.86 14.46
N ASP A 300 -60.12 2.24 13.44
CA ASP A 300 -60.18 1.50 12.17
C ASP A 300 -58.92 1.68 11.34
N THR A 301 -58.32 2.87 11.39
CA THR A 301 -57.02 3.13 10.77
C THR A 301 -55.90 2.36 11.47
N LEU A 302 -55.90 2.27 12.81
CA LEU A 302 -54.94 1.44 13.56
C LEU A 302 -55.08 -0.07 13.24
N ARG A 303 -56.32 -0.59 13.13
CA ARG A 303 -56.58 -1.99 12.74
C ARG A 303 -56.17 -2.30 11.30
N ARG A 304 -56.30 -1.34 10.38
CA ARG A 304 -55.78 -1.47 9.01
C ARG A 304 -54.26 -1.47 8.97
N ALA A 305 -53.62 -0.58 9.72
CA ALA A 305 -52.16 -0.52 9.84
C ALA A 305 -51.60 -1.83 10.43
N LEU A 306 -52.24 -2.38 11.47
CA LEU A 306 -51.85 -3.65 12.07
C LEU A 306 -51.86 -4.80 11.05
N ARG A 307 -52.96 -4.97 10.30
CA ARG A 307 -53.05 -6.01 9.24
C ARG A 307 -52.00 -5.82 8.15
N TYR A 308 -51.71 -4.58 7.79
CA TYR A 308 -50.69 -4.26 6.81
C TYR A 308 -49.28 -4.66 7.31
N TYR A 309 -48.93 -4.36 8.56
CA TYR A 309 -47.63 -4.76 9.12
C TYR A 309 -47.52 -6.27 9.35
N GLU A 310 -48.62 -6.93 9.74
CA GLU A 310 -48.69 -8.39 9.86
C GLU A 310 -48.47 -9.08 8.51
N SER A 311 -49.08 -8.56 7.42
CA SER A 311 -48.87 -9.08 6.07
C SER A 311 -47.42 -8.97 5.58
N ARG A 312 -46.68 -7.98 6.09
CA ARG A 312 -45.25 -7.76 5.81
C ARG A 312 -44.32 -8.44 6.81
N SER A 313 -44.85 -9.17 7.79
CA SER A 313 -44.09 -9.81 8.88
C SER A 313 -43.18 -8.86 9.67
N ASP A 314 -43.56 -7.58 9.78
CA ASP A 314 -42.77 -6.55 10.46
C ASP A 314 -43.03 -6.55 11.97
N ARG A 315 -42.32 -7.41 12.70
CA ARG A 315 -42.57 -7.68 14.13
C ARG A 315 -42.52 -6.43 15.01
N GLU A 316 -41.68 -5.46 14.67
CA GLU A 316 -41.49 -4.23 15.44
C GLU A 316 -42.70 -3.30 15.32
N LEU A 317 -43.13 -3.01 14.08
CA LEU A 317 -44.31 -2.17 13.83
C LEU A 317 -45.63 -2.86 14.21
N VAL A 318 -45.69 -4.19 14.11
CA VAL A 318 -46.83 -4.99 14.63
C VAL A 318 -46.96 -4.83 16.14
N GLY A 319 -45.85 -4.93 16.89
CA GLY A 319 -45.85 -4.72 18.33
C GLY A 319 -46.34 -3.32 18.71
N MET A 320 -45.76 -2.29 18.09
CA MET A 320 -46.14 -0.89 18.34
C MET A 320 -47.61 -0.60 18.00
N ALA A 321 -48.12 -1.13 16.88
CA ALA A 321 -49.52 -0.93 16.50
C ALA A 321 -50.50 -1.63 17.45
N ARG A 322 -50.17 -2.83 17.93
CA ARG A 322 -50.96 -3.55 18.95
C ARG A 322 -50.98 -2.81 20.27
N ASP A 323 -49.81 -2.38 20.75
CA ASP A 323 -49.72 -1.64 22.03
C ASP A 323 -50.50 -0.33 21.98
N THR A 324 -50.43 0.38 20.85
CA THR A 324 -51.18 1.63 20.62
C THR A 324 -52.69 1.39 20.61
N LEU A 325 -53.14 0.31 19.95
CA LEU A 325 -54.55 -0.09 19.92
C LEU A 325 -55.06 -0.45 21.32
N ASP A 326 -54.29 -1.24 22.07
CA ASP A 326 -54.62 -1.65 23.44
C ASP A 326 -54.73 -0.47 24.41
N ARG A 327 -53.84 0.54 24.28
CA ARG A 327 -53.92 1.77 25.08
C ARG A 327 -55.21 2.53 24.81
N LEU A 328 -55.57 2.67 23.54
CA LEU A 328 -56.74 3.44 23.14
C LEU A 328 -58.05 2.72 23.49
N GLU A 329 -58.11 1.39 23.33
CA GLU A 329 -59.25 0.59 23.77
C GLU A 329 -59.41 0.60 25.30
N LYS A 330 -58.31 0.63 26.07
CA LYS A 330 -58.36 0.82 27.53
C LYS A 330 -58.85 2.21 27.92
N ALA A 331 -58.38 3.26 27.25
CA ALA A 331 -58.82 4.64 27.49
C ALA A 331 -60.33 4.81 27.23
N GLN A 332 -60.82 4.30 26.10
CA GLN A 332 -62.26 4.33 25.76
C GLN A 332 -63.13 3.52 26.74
N ARG A 333 -62.61 2.41 27.29
CA ARG A 333 -63.31 1.64 28.33
C ARG A 333 -63.37 2.39 29.66
N MET A 334 -62.33 3.13 30.03
CA MET A 334 -62.34 3.96 31.24
C MET A 334 -63.28 5.17 31.09
N GLU A 335 -63.32 5.79 29.92
CA GLU A 335 -64.22 6.91 29.62
C GLU A 335 -65.70 6.48 29.66
N LYS A 336 -66.03 5.33 29.05
CA LYS A 336 -67.38 4.73 29.17
C LYS A 336 -67.73 4.32 30.60
N ALA A 337 -66.76 3.85 31.39
CA ALA A 337 -66.98 3.53 32.79
C ALA A 337 -67.26 4.81 33.62
N GLN A 338 -66.60 5.93 33.32
CA GLN A 338 -66.89 7.23 33.94
C GLN A 338 -68.26 7.79 33.55
N GLU A 339 -68.67 7.70 32.28
CA GLU A 339 -70.04 8.06 31.85
C GLU A 339 -71.11 7.20 32.53
N THR A 340 -70.84 5.91 32.72
CA THR A 340 -71.78 4.99 33.39
C THR A 340 -71.92 5.31 34.88
N VAL A 341 -70.84 5.71 35.56
CA VAL A 341 -70.87 6.15 36.96
C VAL A 341 -71.58 7.51 37.13
N GLY A 342 -71.42 8.43 36.17
CA GLY A 342 -72.17 9.70 36.14
C GLY A 342 -73.67 9.50 36.02
N ASN A 343 -74.11 8.59 35.13
CA ASN A 343 -75.54 8.30 34.93
C ASN A 343 -76.20 7.55 36.11
N VAL A 344 -75.44 6.91 36.99
CA VAL A 344 -75.98 6.23 38.19
C VAL A 344 -76.20 7.23 39.35
N LEU A 345 -75.44 8.34 39.40
CA LEU A 345 -75.59 9.36 40.44
C LEU A 345 -76.78 10.31 40.22
N ASP A 346 -77.24 10.47 38.98
CA ASP A 346 -78.44 11.28 38.64
C ASP A 346 -79.78 10.51 38.75
N GLY A 347 -79.73 9.21 39.09
CA GLY A 347 -80.88 8.29 38.99
C GLY A 347 -81.62 7.98 40.29
N GLU A 348 -81.21 8.48 41.47
CA GLU A 348 -81.79 8.01 42.74
C GLU A 348 -81.90 9.12 43.81
N VAL A 349 -82.92 9.97 43.72
CA VAL A 349 -83.62 10.57 44.89
C VAL A 349 -85.10 10.75 44.54
N VAL A 350 -85.95 9.81 44.99
CA VAL A 350 -87.38 10.10 45.24
C VAL A 350 -87.62 9.81 46.72
N GLU A 351 -87.58 10.86 47.54
CA GLU A 351 -88.09 10.81 48.91
C GLU A 351 -89.63 10.98 48.92
N PRO A 352 -90.33 10.38 49.90
CA PRO A 352 -91.78 10.41 49.99
C PRO A 352 -92.27 11.70 50.66
N THR A 353 -93.27 12.36 50.09
CA THR A 353 -93.96 13.48 50.77
C THR A 353 -95.40 13.14 51.08
N ALA A 354 -95.73 13.39 52.34
CA ALA A 354 -97.03 13.30 52.97
C ALA A 354 -97.99 14.45 52.61
N ASP A 355 -99.26 14.20 52.96
CA ASP A 355 -100.32 15.10 53.44
C ASP A 355 -101.42 15.68 52.53
N ALA A 356 -102.64 15.48 53.06
CA ALA A 356 -103.81 16.38 53.16
C ALA A 356 -105.07 16.04 52.31
N ALA A 357 -106.02 15.35 52.94
CA ALA A 357 -107.39 15.85 53.25
C ALA A 357 -108.09 14.93 54.27
#